data_AF-K0JX65-F1
#
_entry.id   AF-K0JX65-F1
#
_cell.length_a   1.000
_cell.length_b   1.000
_cell.length_c   1.000
_cell.angle_alpha   90.00
_cell.angle_beta   90.00
_cell.angle_gamma   90.00
#
_symmetry.space_group_name_H-M   'P 1'
#
loop_
_entity.id
_entity.type
_entity.pdbx_description
1 polymer ?
#
loop_
_entity_poly.entity_id
_entity_poly.type
_entity_poly.pdbx_seq_one_letter_code
_entity_poly.pdbx_strand_id
1 'polypeptide(L)'
;MVRRNDLVSSWVVDLEPVLGSEVHDPLVRPWLEEVFDRHGSAPAWYVEELAAQRRQELVAELVPLVLDQAEAALGHRPEMPAEDNTVGHDQVWAVAREPALVSIADAVQSLIASRDSVVWPVCPQHRVGQHPELRDGIAVWVCQAGGHLVDRIG
;
A
#
# COMPACT_ATOMS: atom_id res chain seq x y z
N MET A 1 -15.97 24.98 23.74
CA MET A 1 -15.89 24.79 22.28
C MET A 1 -14.92 23.64 22.04
N VAL A 2 -15.44 22.49 21.59
CA VAL A 2 -14.61 21.30 21.30
C VAL A 2 -13.81 21.57 20.02
N ARG A 3 -12.51 21.25 20.00
CA ARG A 3 -11.68 21.48 18.81
C ARG A 3 -11.96 20.37 17.80
N ARG A 4 -11.93 20.69 16.50
CA ARG A 4 -12.10 19.69 15.41
C ARG A 4 -11.22 18.46 15.62
N ASN A 5 -9.96 18.66 16.01
CA ASN A 5 -9.02 17.56 16.24
C ASN A 5 -9.49 16.61 17.35
N ASP A 6 -10.12 17.13 18.41
CA ASP A 6 -10.65 16.30 19.50
C ASP A 6 -11.82 15.43 19.00
N LEU A 7 -12.66 15.98 18.12
CA LEU A 7 -13.78 15.25 17.51
C LEU A 7 -13.28 14.15 16.57
N VAL A 8 -12.27 14.44 15.73
CA VAL A 8 -11.71 13.43 14.84
C VAL A 8 -11.03 12.33 15.65
N SER A 9 -10.23 12.67 16.65
CA SER A 9 -9.57 11.69 17.52
C SER A 9 -10.57 10.80 18.26
N SER A 10 -11.70 11.35 18.73
CA SER A 10 -12.76 10.55 19.34
C SER A 10 -13.40 9.61 18.32
N TRP A 11 -13.68 10.10 17.12
CA TRP A 11 -14.32 9.32 16.06
C TRP A 11 -13.42 8.20 15.52
N VAL A 12 -12.10 8.43 15.43
CA VAL A 12 -11.11 7.43 15.00
C VAL A 12 -11.16 6.15 15.86
N VAL A 13 -11.42 6.29 17.16
CA VAL A 13 -11.56 5.13 18.06
C VAL A 13 -12.74 4.23 17.65
N ASP A 14 -13.83 4.81 17.17
CA ASP A 14 -15.00 4.06 16.71
C ASP A 14 -14.74 3.29 15.40
N LEU A 15 -13.63 3.56 14.71
CA LEU A 15 -13.26 2.95 13.43
C LEU A 15 -12.28 1.78 13.57
N GLU A 16 -11.65 1.59 14.73
CA GLU A 16 -10.75 0.45 14.97
C GLU A 16 -11.35 -0.92 14.59
N PRO A 17 -12.66 -1.20 14.79
CA PRO A 17 -13.23 -2.49 14.43
C PRO A 17 -13.23 -2.80 12.93
N VAL A 18 -13.26 -1.77 12.06
CA VAL A 18 -13.39 -1.96 10.59
C VAL A 18 -12.08 -1.70 9.83
N LEU A 19 -11.21 -0.86 10.39
CA LEU A 19 -9.91 -0.51 9.79
C LEU A 19 -8.74 -1.13 10.57
N GLY A 20 -8.99 -1.69 11.76
CA GLY A 20 -7.95 -2.23 12.61
C GLY A 20 -7.03 -1.14 13.17
N SER A 21 -5.80 -1.51 13.49
CA SER A 21 -4.81 -0.60 14.08
C SER A 21 -4.30 0.49 13.12
N GLU A 22 -4.56 0.37 11.81
CA GLU A 22 -4.08 1.34 10.81
C GLU A 22 -4.71 2.73 11.00
N VAL A 23 -5.83 2.84 11.72
CA VAL A 23 -6.49 4.13 12.01
C VAL A 23 -5.60 5.10 12.80
N HIS A 24 -4.59 4.57 13.50
CA HIS A 24 -3.60 5.35 14.24
C HIS A 24 -2.34 5.64 13.44
N ASP A 25 -2.23 5.13 12.21
CA ASP A 25 -1.10 5.40 11.33
C ASP A 25 -1.14 6.87 10.88
N PRO A 26 -0.07 7.65 11.09
CA PRO A 26 0.04 9.02 10.59
C PRO A 26 -0.19 9.16 9.08
N LEU A 27 0.06 8.11 8.29
CA LEU A 27 -0.17 8.09 6.84
C LEU A 27 -1.66 7.92 6.48
N VAL A 28 -2.45 7.32 7.36
CA VAL A 28 -3.91 7.15 7.19
C VAL A 28 -4.65 8.40 7.64
N ARG A 29 -4.06 9.19 8.55
CA ARG A 29 -4.67 10.39 9.13
C ARG A 29 -5.19 11.40 8.10
N PRO A 30 -4.49 11.75 7.00
CA PRO A 30 -5.01 12.68 6.00
C PRO A 30 -6.29 12.18 5.33
N TRP A 31 -6.37 10.89 5.01
CA TRP A 31 -7.58 10.30 4.44
C TRP A 31 -8.75 10.33 5.42
N LEU A 32 -8.51 9.99 6.70
CA LEU A 32 -9.55 10.09 7.75
C LEU A 32 -10.03 11.53 7.94
N GLU A 33 -9.14 12.52 7.88
CA GLU A 33 -9.52 13.93 7.91
C GLU A 33 -10.40 14.33 6.73
N GLU A 34 -10.05 13.87 5.53
CA GLU A 34 -10.84 14.12 4.32
C GLU A 34 -12.24 13.48 4.40
N VAL A 35 -12.32 12.24 4.93
CA VAL A 35 -13.60 11.57 5.17
C VAL A 35 -14.42 12.34 6.19
N PHE A 36 -13.81 12.76 7.31
CA PHE A 36 -14.50 13.54 8.34
C PHE A 36 -15.00 14.89 7.81
N ASP A 37 -14.19 15.60 7.02
CA ASP A 37 -14.57 16.90 6.48
C ASP A 37 -15.74 16.80 5.49
N ARG A 38 -15.86 15.67 4.78
CA ARG A 38 -16.95 15.42 3.83
C ARG A 38 -18.20 14.80 4.45
N HIS A 39 -18.04 13.93 5.44
CA HIS A 39 -19.11 13.06 5.96
C HIS A 39 -19.38 13.23 7.46
N GLY A 40 -18.57 14.02 8.16
CA GLY A 40 -18.60 14.14 9.62
C GLY A 40 -18.14 12.87 10.33
N SER A 41 -18.64 12.65 11.55
CA SER A 41 -18.43 11.40 12.31
C SER A 41 -19.30 10.27 11.75
N ALA A 42 -19.00 9.83 10.54
CA ALA A 42 -19.74 8.76 9.87
C ALA A 42 -19.65 7.43 10.66
N PRO A 43 -20.69 6.59 10.64
CA PRO A 43 -20.64 5.29 11.31
C PRO A 43 -19.62 4.36 10.66
N ALA A 44 -19.06 3.43 11.45
CA ALA A 44 -18.00 2.51 11.03
C ALA A 44 -18.30 1.73 9.74
N TRP A 45 -19.52 1.22 9.58
CA TRP A 45 -19.93 0.49 8.37
C TRP A 45 -19.84 1.34 7.09
N TYR A 46 -20.10 2.65 7.19
CA TYR A 46 -20.02 3.54 6.03
C TYR A 46 -18.56 3.88 5.71
N VAL A 47 -17.72 4.02 6.73
CA VAL A 47 -16.27 4.20 6.53
C VAL A 47 -15.62 2.95 5.94
N GLU A 48 -16.11 1.76 6.28
CA GLU A 48 -15.68 0.51 5.67
C GLU A 48 -15.96 0.47 4.16
N GLU A 49 -17.14 0.94 3.72
CA GLU A 49 -17.47 1.08 2.30
C GLU A 49 -16.52 2.08 1.59
N LEU A 50 -16.25 3.23 2.22
CA LEU A 50 -15.31 4.22 1.71
C LEU A 50 -13.88 3.68 1.65
N ALA A 51 -13.47 2.85 2.62
CA ALA A 51 -12.17 2.20 2.64
C ALA A 51 -12.04 1.16 1.53
N ALA A 52 -13.09 0.38 1.26
CA ALA A 52 -13.13 -0.57 0.16
C ALA A 52 -12.95 0.15 -1.19
N GLN A 53 -13.70 1.24 -1.41
CA GLN A 53 -13.54 2.08 -2.60
C GLN A 53 -12.13 2.66 -2.69
N ARG A 54 -11.59 3.18 -1.57
CA ARG A 54 -10.24 3.76 -1.53
C ARG A 54 -9.17 2.74 -1.92
N ARG A 55 -9.28 1.50 -1.45
CA ARG A 55 -8.34 0.42 -1.80
C ARG A 55 -8.39 0.09 -3.29
N GLN A 56 -9.58 0.07 -3.89
CA GLN A 56 -9.73 -0.13 -5.34
C GLN A 56 -9.07 1.00 -6.14
N GLU A 57 -9.29 2.26 -5.74
CA GLU A 57 -8.64 3.41 -6.37
C GLU A 57 -7.11 3.33 -6.28
N LEU A 58 -6.58 2.95 -5.11
CA LEU A 58 -5.15 2.76 -4.91
C LEU A 58 -4.59 1.62 -5.76
N VAL A 59 -5.26 0.48 -5.86
CA VAL A 59 -4.82 -0.63 -6.74
C VAL A 59 -4.77 -0.17 -8.20
N ALA A 60 -5.81 0.50 -8.68
CA ALA A 60 -5.86 1.00 -10.05
C ALA A 60 -4.76 2.05 -10.34
N GLU A 61 -4.44 2.91 -9.36
CA GLU A 61 -3.39 3.92 -9.48
C GLU A 61 -1.98 3.32 -9.41
N LEU A 62 -1.73 2.41 -8.47
CA LEU A 62 -0.38 2.05 -8.04
C LEU A 62 0.16 0.78 -8.70
N VAL A 63 -0.68 -0.16 -9.13
CA VAL A 63 -0.23 -1.35 -9.87
C VAL A 63 0.58 -0.97 -11.12
N PRO A 64 0.14 -0.01 -11.96
CA PRO A 64 0.91 0.42 -13.12
C PRO A 64 2.34 0.87 -12.78
N LEU A 65 2.53 1.60 -11.67
CA LEU A 65 3.84 2.11 -11.26
C LEU A 65 4.82 0.98 -10.93
N VAL A 66 4.37 -0.03 -10.19
CA VAL A 66 5.18 -1.19 -9.85
C VAL A 66 5.49 -2.03 -11.10
N LEU A 67 4.53 -2.17 -12.01
CA LEU A 67 4.74 -2.89 -13.27
C LEU A 67 5.67 -2.15 -14.23
N ASP A 68 5.68 -0.82 -14.23
CA ASP A 68 6.64 -0.02 -15.01
C ASP A 68 8.08 -0.27 -14.51
N GLN A 69 8.28 -0.35 -13.18
CA GLN A 69 9.57 -0.74 -12.60
C GLN A 69 9.95 -2.18 -12.96
N ALA A 70 8.98 -3.10 -12.96
CA ALA A 70 9.21 -4.48 -13.36
C ALA A 70 9.61 -4.58 -14.83
N GLU A 71 8.90 -3.88 -15.71
CA GLU A 71 9.18 -3.82 -17.14
C GLU A 71 10.58 -3.26 -17.43
N ALA A 72 10.97 -2.17 -16.76
CA ALA A 72 12.30 -1.59 -16.89
C ALA A 72 13.41 -2.59 -16.50
N ALA A 73 13.18 -3.44 -15.50
CA ALA A 73 14.16 -4.41 -15.03
C ALA A 73 14.16 -5.72 -15.84
N LEU A 74 13.00 -6.16 -16.31
CA LEU A 74 12.80 -7.46 -16.97
C LEU A 74 12.77 -7.38 -18.50
N GLY A 75 12.70 -6.17 -19.06
CA GLY A 75 12.59 -5.92 -20.50
C GLY A 75 11.23 -6.25 -21.10
N HIS A 76 10.24 -6.59 -20.28
CA HIS A 76 8.86 -6.87 -20.67
C HIS A 76 7.95 -6.64 -19.48
N ARG A 77 6.71 -6.19 -19.73
CA ARG A 77 5.72 -5.99 -18.69
C ARG A 77 5.12 -7.33 -18.23
N PRO A 78 5.22 -7.71 -16.95
CA PRO A 78 4.54 -8.88 -16.44
C PRO A 78 3.03 -8.71 -16.54
N GLU A 79 2.32 -9.74 -16.98
CA GLU A 79 0.87 -9.78 -16.83
C GLU A 79 0.51 -9.90 -15.35
N MET A 80 -0.35 -9.00 -14.88
CA MET A 80 -0.75 -8.90 -13.48
C MET A 80 -2.28 -8.81 -13.40
N PRO A 81 -2.97 -9.86 -12.91
CA PRO A 81 -4.39 -9.74 -12.63
C PRO A 81 -4.57 -8.80 -11.44
N ALA A 82 -5.31 -7.72 -11.67
CA ALA A 82 -5.68 -6.77 -10.63
C ALA A 82 -7.17 -6.45 -10.78
N GLU A 83 -7.94 -6.76 -9.74
CA GLU A 83 -9.40 -6.56 -9.70
C GLU A 83 -9.79 -6.12 -8.28
N ASP A 84 -10.68 -5.14 -8.20
CA ASP A 84 -11.07 -4.49 -6.95
C ASP A 84 -9.85 -4.08 -6.11
N ASN A 85 -9.67 -4.68 -4.93
CA ASN A 85 -8.53 -4.47 -4.06
C ASN A 85 -7.53 -5.63 -4.07
N THR A 86 -7.48 -6.45 -5.12
CA THR A 86 -6.62 -7.63 -5.22
C THR A 86 -5.56 -7.44 -6.31
N VAL A 87 -4.34 -7.91 -6.05
CA VAL A 87 -3.24 -7.99 -7.01
C VAL A 87 -2.68 -9.41 -6.97
N GLY A 88 -2.75 -10.14 -8.09
CA GLY A 88 -2.41 -11.56 -8.08
C GLY A 88 -3.40 -12.34 -7.22
N HIS A 89 -2.90 -12.93 -6.12
CA HIS A 89 -3.70 -13.63 -5.12
C HIS A 89 -3.81 -12.86 -3.80
N ASP A 90 -3.20 -11.66 -3.73
CA ASP A 90 -3.03 -10.90 -2.50
C ASP A 90 -4.00 -9.74 -2.44
N GLN A 91 -4.61 -9.57 -1.27
CA GLN A 91 -5.54 -8.49 -1.01
C GLN A 91 -4.83 -7.27 -0.40
N VAL A 92 -5.05 -6.11 -1.00
CA VAL A 92 -4.56 -4.82 -0.52
C VAL A 92 -5.55 -4.23 0.48
N TRP A 93 -5.11 -4.15 1.73
CA TRP A 93 -5.91 -3.63 2.85
C TRP A 93 -5.62 -2.16 3.17
N ALA A 94 -4.47 -1.65 2.77
CA ALA A 94 -4.06 -0.29 3.06
C ALA A 94 -4.97 0.76 2.40
N VAL A 95 -5.36 1.77 3.16
CA VAL A 95 -6.07 2.97 2.66
C VAL A 95 -5.13 4.16 2.38
N ALA A 96 -3.86 4.04 2.79
CA ALA A 96 -2.80 4.99 2.51
C ALA A 96 -1.89 4.51 1.37
N ARG A 97 -1.35 5.47 0.61
CA ARG A 97 -0.58 5.22 -0.62
C ARG A 97 0.67 4.36 -0.40
N GLU A 98 1.51 4.74 0.56
CA GLU A 98 2.83 4.10 0.73
C GLU A 98 2.72 2.67 1.28
N PRO A 99 1.88 2.37 2.29
CA PRO A 99 1.63 0.99 2.67
C PRO A 99 0.99 0.16 1.54
N ALA A 100 0.10 0.76 0.73
CA ALA A 100 -0.46 0.09 -0.44
C ALA A 100 0.61 -0.24 -1.48
N LEU A 101 1.54 0.67 -1.77
CA LEU A 101 2.68 0.40 -2.66
C LEU A 101 3.53 -0.78 -2.17
N VAL A 102 3.81 -0.87 -0.86
CA VAL A 102 4.56 -2.00 -0.28
C VAL A 102 3.84 -3.32 -0.51
N SER A 103 2.54 -3.39 -0.18
CA SER A 103 1.74 -4.60 -0.38
C SER A 103 1.62 -4.99 -1.87
N ILE A 104 1.42 -4.01 -2.75
CA ILE A 104 1.34 -4.25 -4.20
C ILE A 104 2.69 -4.74 -4.75
N ALA A 105 3.79 -4.13 -4.32
CA ALA A 105 5.13 -4.55 -4.71
C ALA A 105 5.45 -5.99 -4.28
N ASP A 106 5.03 -6.37 -3.07
CA ASP A 106 5.18 -7.74 -2.56
C ASP A 106 4.36 -8.75 -3.37
N ALA A 107 3.10 -8.40 -3.69
CA ALA A 107 2.22 -9.22 -4.51
C ALA A 107 2.77 -9.41 -5.93
N VAL A 108 3.22 -8.32 -6.57
CA VAL A 108 3.84 -8.37 -7.91
C VAL A 108 5.11 -9.20 -7.90
N GLN A 109 5.99 -9.00 -6.92
CA GLN A 109 7.21 -9.79 -6.74
C GLN A 109 6.90 -11.28 -6.56
N SER A 110 5.92 -11.60 -5.71
CA SER A 110 5.51 -12.98 -5.43
C SER A 110 4.94 -13.67 -6.67
N LEU A 111 4.15 -12.96 -7.48
CA LEU A 111 3.62 -13.51 -8.73
C LEU A 111 4.72 -13.75 -9.76
N ILE A 112 5.63 -12.79 -9.96
CA ILE A 112 6.78 -12.96 -10.87
C ILE A 112 7.65 -14.15 -10.43
N ALA A 113 7.94 -14.27 -9.13
CA ALA A 113 8.72 -15.37 -8.61
C ALA A 113 8.04 -16.74 -8.82
N SER A 114 6.75 -16.84 -8.54
CA SER A 114 6.01 -18.09 -8.64
C SER A 114 5.69 -18.51 -10.08
N ARG A 115 5.29 -17.57 -10.95
CA ARG A 115 4.90 -17.86 -12.33
C ARG A 115 6.10 -17.96 -13.25
N ASP A 116 7.03 -17.01 -13.14
CA ASP A 116 8.10 -16.84 -14.12
C ASP A 116 9.42 -17.45 -13.63
N SER A 117 9.49 -17.92 -12.36
CA SER A 117 10.71 -18.41 -11.72
C SER A 117 11.86 -17.39 -11.74
N VAL A 118 11.50 -16.09 -11.68
CA VAL A 118 12.44 -14.97 -11.72
C VAL A 118 12.51 -14.30 -10.36
N VAL A 119 13.73 -14.05 -9.88
CA VAL A 119 13.95 -13.19 -8.72
C VAL A 119 13.94 -11.74 -9.18
N TRP A 120 13.03 -10.93 -8.67
CA TRP A 120 12.92 -9.51 -8.99
C TRP A 120 12.34 -8.71 -7.82
N PRO A 121 12.79 -7.47 -7.57
CA PRO A 121 14.00 -6.87 -8.12
C PRO A 121 15.25 -7.42 -7.44
N VAL A 122 16.40 -7.34 -8.10
CA VAL A 122 17.69 -7.84 -7.58
C VAL A 122 18.59 -6.67 -7.21
N CYS A 123 19.20 -6.72 -6.02
CA CYS A 123 20.14 -5.70 -5.59
C CYS A 123 21.37 -5.69 -6.53
N PRO A 124 21.77 -4.53 -7.10
CA PRO A 124 22.90 -4.46 -8.02
C PRO A 124 24.24 -4.79 -7.35
N GLN A 125 24.35 -4.60 -6.03
CA GLN A 125 25.57 -4.86 -5.27
C GLN A 125 25.69 -6.33 -4.83
N HIS A 126 24.65 -6.86 -4.18
CA HIS A 126 24.71 -8.18 -3.55
C HIS A 126 24.09 -9.31 -4.39
N ARG A 127 23.40 -8.98 -5.49
CA ARG A 127 22.74 -9.93 -6.40
C ARG A 127 21.74 -10.86 -5.70
N VAL A 128 21.06 -10.35 -4.68
CA VAL A 128 19.96 -11.02 -3.98
C VAL A 128 18.65 -10.30 -4.24
N GLY A 129 17.53 -11.00 -4.07
CA GLY A 129 16.20 -10.39 -4.08
C GLY A 129 16.11 -9.25 -3.08
N GLN A 130 15.53 -8.13 -3.51
CA GLN A 130 15.18 -7.02 -2.66
C GLN A 130 13.78 -7.27 -2.08
N HIS A 131 13.45 -6.69 -0.94
CA HIS A 131 12.11 -6.77 -0.36
C HIS A 131 11.48 -5.38 -0.25
N PRO A 132 10.17 -5.27 -0.50
CA PRO A 132 9.47 -4.01 -0.31
C PRO A 132 9.31 -3.75 1.20
N GLU A 133 9.60 -2.52 1.63
CA GLU A 133 9.47 -2.09 3.01
C GLU A 133 8.92 -0.67 3.08
N LEU A 134 8.24 -0.35 4.18
CA LEU A 134 7.92 1.01 4.56
C LEU A 134 9.04 1.54 5.47
N ARG A 135 9.78 2.56 5.03
CA ARG A 135 10.82 3.23 5.82
C ARG A 135 10.56 4.73 5.87
N ASP A 136 10.49 5.27 7.09
CA ASP A 136 10.25 6.70 7.34
C ASP A 136 9.05 7.25 6.55
N GLY A 137 7.99 6.44 6.44
CA GLY A 137 6.77 6.79 5.72
C GLY A 137 6.85 6.73 4.19
N ILE A 138 7.86 6.06 3.63
CA ILE A 138 8.09 5.92 2.19
C ILE A 138 8.20 4.45 1.81
N ALA A 139 7.55 4.04 0.72
CA ALA A 139 7.69 2.71 0.14
C ALA A 139 9.04 2.57 -0.60
N VAL A 140 9.86 1.59 -0.20
CA VAL A 140 11.23 1.41 -0.71
C VAL A 140 11.57 -0.06 -0.93
N TRP A 141 12.46 -0.31 -1.89
CA TRP A 141 13.10 -1.61 -2.06
C TRP A 141 14.37 -1.69 -1.21
N VAL A 142 14.50 -2.77 -0.43
CA VAL A 142 15.59 -2.97 0.52
C VAL A 142 16.36 -4.23 0.22
N CYS A 143 17.69 -4.14 0.26
CA CYS A 143 18.56 -5.31 0.20
C CYS A 143 18.81 -5.85 1.62
N GLN A 144 18.24 -7.01 1.95
CA GLN A 144 18.43 -7.63 3.27
C GLN A 144 19.87 -8.05 3.56
N ALA A 145 20.63 -8.47 2.53
CA ALA A 145 22.04 -8.85 2.71
C ALA A 145 22.94 -7.68 3.13
N GLY A 146 22.61 -6.45 2.71
CA GLY A 146 23.38 -5.24 3.00
C GLY A 146 22.71 -4.25 3.96
N GLY A 147 21.44 -4.45 4.30
CA GLY A 147 20.63 -3.54 5.12
C GLY A 147 20.30 -2.18 4.50
N HIS A 148 20.60 -1.96 3.21
CA HIS A 148 20.46 -0.65 2.56
C HIS A 148 19.19 -0.53 1.73
N LEU A 149 18.71 0.72 1.64
CA LEU A 149 17.76 1.14 0.63
C LEU A 149 18.43 1.08 -0.74
N VAL A 150 17.75 0.47 -1.71
CA VAL A 150 18.22 0.40 -3.10
C VAL A 150 17.51 1.43 -3.96
N ASP A 151 16.18 1.48 -3.90
CA ASP A 151 15.36 2.42 -4.66
C ASP A 151 14.00 2.66 -3.98
N ARG A 152 13.23 3.64 -4.46
CA ARG A 152 11.81 3.83 -4.10
C ARG A 152 10.93 2.88 -4.90
N ILE A 153 9.76 2.56 -4.34
CA ILE A 153 8.73 1.78 -5.05
C ILE A 153 7.79 2.76 -5.77
N GLY A 154 7.59 2.51 -7.07
CA GLY A 154 6.69 3.28 -7.93
C GLY A 154 7.21 4.64 -8.40
#